data_AF-A0A1E7HT18-F1
#
_entry.id   AF-A0A1E7HT18-F1
#
_cell.length_a   1.000
_cell.length_b   1.000
_cell.length_c   1.000
_cell.angle_alpha   90.00
_cell.angle_beta   90.00
_cell.angle_gamma   90.00
#
_symmetry.space_group_name_H-M   'P 1'
#
loop_
_entity.id
_entity.type
_entity.pdbx_description
1 polymer ?
#
loop_
_entity_poly.entity_id
_entity_poly.type
_entity_poly.pdbx_seq_one_letter_code
_entity_poly.pdbx_strand_id
1 'polypeptide(L)'
;MKSLLLFFVIIFGLAEICYADAWTKRDTAYQATFMALQVMDWLQTKEIARNPRHIELNPILGKYPSQTKVDLYFLSTTLLHTGVAYVLPQKYRRYWQYFFIGTQVGCVVRNYRLGVRLHF
;
A
#
# COMPACT_ATOMS: atom_id res chain seq x y z
N MET A 1 -13.61 -9.13 29.28
CA MET A 1 -12.24 -8.96 29.81
C MET A 1 -11.16 -9.02 28.72
N LYS A 2 -11.13 -10.07 27.88
CA LYS A 2 -10.15 -10.18 26.77
C LYS A 2 -10.18 -8.98 25.79
N SER A 3 -11.38 -8.48 25.47
CA SER A 3 -11.57 -7.33 24.56
C SER A 3 -11.12 -5.99 25.16
N LEU A 4 -11.25 -5.82 26.47
CA LEU A 4 -10.72 -4.64 27.18
C LEU A 4 -9.20 -4.70 27.28
N LEU A 5 -8.65 -5.90 27.50
CA LEU A 5 -7.20 -6.11 27.54
C LEU A 5 -6.56 -5.80 26.19
N LEU A 6 -7.19 -6.22 25.09
CA LEU A 6 -6.74 -5.91 23.73
C LEU A 6 -6.76 -4.39 23.45
N PHE A 7 -7.82 -3.72 23.89
CA PHE A 7 -7.96 -2.26 23.77
C PHE A 7 -6.90 -1.51 24.57
N PHE A 8 -6.58 -1.97 25.79
CA PHE A 8 -5.51 -1.43 26.61
C PHE A 8 -4.11 -1.70 26.03
N VAL A 9 -3.86 -2.88 25.47
CA VAL A 9 -2.59 -3.19 24.77
C VAL A 9 -2.41 -2.32 23.53
N ILE A 10 -3.48 -2.07 22.78
CA ILE A 10 -3.44 -1.13 21.66
C ILE A 10 -3.16 0.28 22.19
N ILE A 11 -3.91 0.81 23.15
CA ILE A 11 -3.75 2.19 23.64
C ILE A 11 -2.39 2.43 24.30
N PHE A 12 -1.91 1.52 25.15
CA PHE A 12 -0.61 1.67 25.82
C PHE A 12 0.57 1.30 24.93
N GLY A 13 0.39 0.41 23.94
CA GLY A 13 1.40 0.17 22.89
C GLY A 13 1.57 1.36 21.94
N LEU A 14 0.52 2.17 21.74
CA LEU A 14 0.57 3.41 20.96
C LEU A 14 1.23 4.57 21.74
N ALA A 15 1.37 4.49 23.06
CA ALA A 15 2.02 5.56 23.86
C ALA A 15 3.54 5.67 23.60
N GLU A 16 4.17 4.64 23.03
CA GLU A 16 5.55 4.68 22.54
C GLU A 16 5.72 5.27 21.13
N ILE A 17 4.63 5.71 20.47
CA ILE A 17 4.69 6.37 19.14
C ILE A 17 5.43 7.71 19.17
N CYS A 18 5.77 8.23 20.34
CA CYS A 18 6.49 9.49 20.50
C CYS A 18 7.96 9.46 20.00
N TYR A 19 8.48 8.33 19.51
CA TYR A 19 9.81 8.23 18.89
C TYR A 19 9.78 8.04 17.37
N ALA A 20 8.89 8.73 16.66
CA ALA A 20 9.06 8.92 15.22
C ALA A 20 10.26 9.85 14.97
N ASP A 21 11.39 9.27 14.58
CA ASP A 21 12.57 10.03 14.11
C ASP A 21 12.18 11.01 13.01
N ALA A 22 12.91 12.13 12.94
CA ALA A 22 12.69 13.18 11.95
C ALA A 22 12.60 12.61 10.51
N TRP A 23 11.63 13.11 9.75
CA TRP A 23 11.44 12.70 8.36
C TRP A 23 12.61 13.19 7.50
N THR A 24 13.32 12.26 6.86
CA THR A 24 14.52 12.59 6.09
C THR A 24 14.25 12.72 4.59
N LYS A 25 15.16 13.35 3.85
CA LYS A 25 15.09 13.41 2.38
C LYS A 25 15.05 12.01 1.73
N ARG A 26 15.68 11.00 2.36
CA ARG A 26 15.63 9.62 1.88
C ARG A 26 14.24 9.02 2.06
N ASP A 27 13.59 9.28 3.19
CA ASP A 27 12.22 8.82 3.44
C ASP A 27 11.26 9.42 2.41
N THR A 28 11.45 10.69 2.03
CA THR A 28 10.71 11.31 0.92
C THR A 28 10.94 10.60 -0.41
N ALA A 29 12.20 10.27 -0.75
CA ALA A 29 12.51 9.57 -1.99
C ALA A 29 11.87 8.18 -2.05
N TYR A 30 11.92 7.42 -0.95
CA TYR A 30 11.25 6.11 -0.87
C TYR A 30 9.74 6.24 -0.92
N GLN A 31 9.16 7.22 -0.21
CA GLN A 31 7.72 7.45 -0.24
C GLN A 31 7.23 7.84 -1.63
N ALA A 32 7.95 8.73 -2.33
CA ALA A 32 7.64 9.10 -3.70
C ALA A 32 7.75 7.89 -4.65
N THR A 33 8.77 7.06 -4.48
CA THR A 33 8.94 5.81 -5.25
C THR A 33 7.77 4.86 -5.04
N PHE A 34 7.40 4.62 -3.77
CA PHE A 34 6.23 3.80 -3.43
C PHE A 34 4.96 4.38 -4.06
N MET A 35 4.71 5.68 -3.93
CA MET A 35 3.53 6.33 -4.48
C MET A 35 3.44 6.20 -6.00
N ALA A 36 4.56 6.37 -6.72
CA ALA A 36 4.57 6.20 -8.17
C ALA A 36 4.18 4.77 -8.58
N LEU A 37 4.76 3.77 -7.91
CA LEU A 37 4.43 2.36 -8.17
C LEU A 37 2.99 2.02 -7.78
N GLN A 38 2.51 2.53 -6.65
CA GLN A 38 1.13 2.37 -6.19
C GLN A 38 0.13 2.93 -7.20
N VAL A 39 0.42 4.10 -7.82
CA VAL A 39 -0.40 4.68 -8.89
C VAL A 39 -0.34 3.82 -10.16
N MET A 40 0.83 3.31 -10.53
CA MET A 40 0.95 2.39 -11.68
C MET A 40 0.13 1.12 -11.49
N ASP A 41 0.23 0.47 -10.33
CA ASP A 41 -0.55 -0.73 -10.00
C ASP A 41 -2.05 -0.42 -9.97
N TRP A 42 -2.44 0.74 -9.40
CA TRP A 42 -3.83 1.19 -9.43
C TRP A 42 -4.38 1.29 -10.86
N LEU A 43 -3.67 1.96 -11.76
CA LEU A 43 -4.09 2.09 -13.16
C LEU A 43 -4.16 0.74 -13.86
N GLN A 44 -3.21 -0.16 -13.60
CA GLN A 44 -3.24 -1.52 -14.16
C GLN A 44 -4.41 -2.35 -13.61
N THR A 45 -4.70 -2.29 -12.32
CA THR A 45 -5.86 -2.98 -11.74
C THR A 45 -7.18 -2.42 -12.27
N LYS A 46 -7.26 -1.11 -12.56
CA LYS A 46 -8.45 -0.54 -13.22
C LYS A 46 -8.65 -1.12 -14.62
N GLU A 47 -7.58 -1.28 -15.39
CA GLU A 47 -7.61 -1.91 -16.71
C GLU A 47 -8.02 -3.40 -16.62
N ILE A 48 -7.42 -4.15 -15.69
CA ILE A 48 -7.79 -5.54 -15.40
C ILE A 48 -9.29 -5.65 -15.08
N ALA A 49 -9.80 -4.75 -14.25
CA ALA A 49 -11.21 -4.74 -13.84
C ALA A 49 -12.19 -4.36 -14.97
N ARG A 50 -11.73 -3.72 -16.06
CA ARG A 50 -12.55 -3.39 -17.24
C ARG A 50 -12.47 -4.44 -18.34
N ASN A 51 -11.42 -5.26 -18.34
CA ASN A 51 -11.12 -6.17 -19.43
C ASN A 51 -11.41 -7.62 -19.02
N PRO A 52 -12.45 -8.28 -19.58
CA PRO A 52 -12.86 -9.62 -19.17
C PRO A 52 -11.82 -10.71 -19.50
N ARG A 53 -10.76 -10.40 -20.26
CA ARG A 53 -9.65 -11.32 -20.53
C ARG A 53 -8.66 -11.44 -19.37
N HIS A 54 -8.75 -10.56 -18.38
CA HIS A 54 -7.90 -10.58 -17.20
C HIS A 54 -8.71 -10.90 -15.95
N ILE A 55 -8.04 -11.48 -14.95
CA ILE A 55 -8.58 -11.69 -13.60
C ILE A 55 -7.68 -11.00 -12.59
N GLU A 56 -8.30 -10.30 -11.63
CA GLU A 56 -7.59 -9.74 -10.49
C GLU A 56 -7.24 -10.87 -9.49
N LEU A 57 -6.01 -10.85 -8.99
CA LEU A 57 -5.50 -11.85 -8.04
C LEU A 57 -5.52 -11.36 -6.60
N ASN A 58 -5.65 -10.06 -6.37
CA ASN A 58 -5.75 -9.48 -5.05
C ASN A 58 -7.00 -10.03 -4.33
N PRO A 59 -6.85 -10.84 -3.27
CA PRO A 59 -7.98 -11.50 -2.61
C PRO A 59 -8.98 -10.52 -2.00
N ILE A 60 -8.53 -9.33 -1.60
CA ILE A 60 -9.39 -8.29 -1.00
C ILE A 60 -10.32 -7.69 -2.06
N LEU A 61 -9.80 -7.47 -3.27
CA LEU A 61 -10.58 -6.97 -4.40
C LEU A 61 -11.50 -8.05 -4.98
N GLY A 62 -11.05 -9.31 -5.00
CA GLY A 62 -11.75 -10.40 -5.67
C GLY A 62 -11.47 -10.40 -7.18
N LYS A 63 -11.96 -11.42 -7.90
CA LYS A 63 -11.58 -11.68 -9.30
C LYS A 63 -12.01 -10.61 -10.31
N TYR A 64 -13.20 -10.04 -10.10
CA TYR A 64 -13.82 -9.05 -10.99
C TYR A 64 -14.32 -7.85 -10.17
N PRO A 65 -13.43 -7.01 -9.63
CA PRO A 65 -13.83 -5.91 -8.78
C PRO A 65 -14.50 -4.80 -9.59
N SER A 66 -15.43 -4.07 -8.97
CA SER A 66 -15.93 -2.83 -9.56
C SER A 66 -14.85 -1.74 -9.50
N GLN A 67 -14.92 -0.76 -10.41
CA GLN A 67 -13.97 0.37 -10.44
C GLN A 67 -13.92 1.13 -9.10
N THR A 68 -15.08 1.38 -8.49
CA THR A 68 -15.16 2.02 -7.18
C THR A 68 -14.46 1.21 -6.09
N LYS A 69 -14.57 -0.13 -6.12
CA LYS A 69 -13.89 -1.00 -5.15
C LYS A 69 -12.37 -0.91 -5.31
N VAL A 70 -11.88 -0.87 -6.55
CA VAL A 70 -10.47 -0.64 -6.87
C VAL A 70 -10.02 0.71 -6.31
N ASP A 71 -10.74 1.78 -6.62
CA ASP A 71 -10.39 3.14 -6.19
C ASP A 71 -10.34 3.27 -4.67
N LEU A 72 -11.33 2.73 -3.95
CA LEU A 72 -11.34 2.71 -2.49
C LEU A 72 -10.17 1.91 -1.92
N TYR A 73 -9.87 0.73 -2.48
CA TYR A 73 -8.77 -0.10 -2.01
C TYR A 73 -7.42 0.62 -2.12
N PHE A 74 -7.11 1.20 -3.29
CA PHE A 74 -5.85 1.88 -3.52
C PHE A 74 -5.72 3.18 -2.72
N LEU A 75 -6.82 3.94 -2.57
CA LEU A 75 -6.83 5.12 -1.70
C LEU A 75 -6.58 4.72 -0.23
N SER A 76 -7.32 3.73 0.29
CA SER A 76 -7.18 3.27 1.68
C SER A 76 -5.79 2.74 1.97
N THR A 77 -5.22 1.91 1.08
CA THR A 77 -3.87 1.36 1.27
C THR A 77 -2.78 2.42 1.15
N THR A 78 -2.97 3.44 0.30
CA THR A 78 -2.04 4.59 0.22
C THR A 78 -2.02 5.39 1.51
N LEU A 79 -3.19 5.71 2.06
CA LEU A 79 -3.32 6.45 3.31
C LEU A 79 -2.76 5.63 4.48
N LEU A 80 -3.09 4.34 4.55
CA LEU A 80 -2.58 3.44 5.58
C LEU A 80 -1.05 3.32 5.51
N HIS A 81 -0.49 3.08 4.32
CA HIS A 81 0.96 2.96 4.15
C HIS A 81 1.67 4.25 4.58
N THR A 82 1.15 5.41 4.18
CA THR A 82 1.73 6.72 4.50
C THR A 82 1.63 7.01 6.00
N GLY A 83 0.48 6.74 6.62
CA GLY A 83 0.28 6.90 8.05
C GLY A 83 1.21 6.01 8.88
N VAL A 84 1.35 4.73 8.51
CA VAL A 84 2.29 3.80 9.14
C VAL A 84 3.74 4.28 8.97
N ALA A 85 4.13 4.68 7.76
CA ALA A 85 5.48 5.21 7.52
C ALA A 85 5.77 6.45 8.40
N TYR A 86 4.78 7.33 8.60
CA TYR A 86 4.94 8.55 9.39
C TYR A 86 5.19 8.27 10.87
N VAL A 87 4.50 7.29 11.45
CA VAL A 87 4.60 6.97 12.89
C VAL A 87 5.78 6.05 13.24
N LEU A 88 6.35 5.33 12.26
CA LEU A 88 7.46 4.41 12.53
C LEU A 88 8.78 5.16 12.79
N PRO A 89 9.63 4.69 13.73
CA PRO A 89 11.03 5.10 13.85
C PRO A 89 11.79 4.84 12.54
N GLN A 90 12.85 5.60 12.26
CA GLN A 90 13.48 5.65 10.93
C GLN A 90 13.92 4.27 10.42
N LYS A 91 14.48 3.44 11.31
CA LYS A 91 14.93 2.08 10.96
C LYS A 91 13.76 1.23 10.44
N TYR A 92 12.62 1.26 11.12
CA TYR A 92 11.45 0.46 10.75
C TYR A 92 10.67 1.09 9.59
N ARG A 93 10.57 2.42 9.52
CA ARG A 93 10.02 3.15 8.37
C ARG A 93 10.73 2.73 7.09
N ARG A 94 12.06 2.61 7.14
CA ARG A 94 12.87 2.17 5.99
C ARG A 94 12.51 0.75 5.56
N TYR A 95 12.47 -0.22 6.49
CA TYR A 95 12.07 -1.59 6.14
C TYR A 95 10.66 -1.65 5.58
N TRP A 96 9.73 -0.91 6.19
CA TRP A 96 8.35 -0.77 5.72
C TRP A 96 8.29 -0.29 4.26
N GLN A 97 8.89 0.87 3.97
CA GLN A 97 8.89 1.42 2.61
C GLN A 97 9.57 0.49 1.60
N TYR A 98 10.73 -0.10 1.94
CA TYR A 98 11.42 -1.02 1.03
C TYR A 98 10.60 -2.27 0.72
N PHE A 99 9.96 -2.86 1.73
CA PHE A 99 9.14 -4.05 1.55
C PHE A 99 7.98 -3.79 0.58
N PHE A 100 7.28 -2.67 0.77
CA PHE A 100 6.15 -2.31 -0.09
C PHE A 100 6.58 -1.84 -1.48
N ILE A 101 7.72 -1.15 -1.61
CA ILE A 101 8.32 -0.88 -2.93
C ILE A 101 8.59 -2.19 -3.66
N GLY A 102 9.24 -3.17 -3.01
CA GLY A 102 9.52 -4.47 -3.64
C GLY A 102 8.25 -5.20 -4.07
N THR A 103 7.23 -5.21 -3.20
CA THR A 103 5.92 -5.79 -3.51
C THR A 103 5.28 -5.12 -4.72
N GLN A 104 5.27 -3.78 -4.75
CA GLN A 104 4.66 -3.01 -5.83
C GLN A 104 5.40 -3.18 -7.15
N VAL A 105 6.75 -3.22 -7.15
CA VAL A 105 7.52 -3.56 -8.35
C VAL A 105 7.11 -4.94 -8.88
N GLY A 106 6.95 -5.94 -8.00
CA GLY A 106 6.50 -7.27 -8.38
C GLY A 106 5.12 -7.27 -9.05
N CYS A 107 4.15 -6.57 -8.46
CA CYS A 107 2.80 -6.40 -9.03
C CYS A 107 2.85 -5.74 -10.41
N VAL A 108 3.50 -4.58 -10.50
CA VAL A 108 3.57 -3.78 -11.73
C VAL A 108 4.24 -4.54 -12.87
N VAL A 109 5.37 -5.19 -12.58
CA VAL A 109 6.12 -5.98 -13.58
C VAL A 109 5.32 -7.20 -14.02
N ARG A 110 4.64 -7.89 -13.10
CA ARG A 110 3.78 -9.03 -13.44
C ARG A 110 2.64 -8.60 -14.37
N ASN A 111 1.91 -7.54 -14.01
CA ASN A 111 0.80 -7.02 -14.81
C ASN A 111 1.29 -6.56 -16.19
N TYR A 112 2.43 -5.88 -16.25
CA TYR A 112 3.06 -5.49 -17.51
C TYR A 112 3.41 -6.70 -18.40
N ARG A 113 3.98 -7.76 -17.82
CA ARG A 113 4.29 -9.01 -18.53
C ARG A 113 3.04 -9.74 -19.05
N LEU A 114 1.89 -9.55 -18.42
CA LEU A 114 0.59 -10.08 -18.87
C LEU A 114 -0.07 -9.24 -19.97
N GLY A 115 0.60 -8.18 -20.44
CA GLY A 115 0.07 -7.31 -21.49
C GLY A 115 -0.76 -6.14 -20.98
N VAL A 116 -0.95 -6.00 -19.66
CA VAL A 116 -1.64 -4.85 -19.07
C VAL A 116 -0.75 -3.61 -19.24
N ARG A 117 -1.33 -2.50 -19.71
CA ARG A 117 -0.62 -1.25 -19.98
C ARG A 117 -1.20 -0.12 -19.12
N LEU A 118 -0.46 0.97 -19.03
CA LEU A 118 -0.93 2.19 -18.40
C LEU A 118 -1.74 2.99 -19.42
N HIS A 119 -2.94 3.40 -19.01
CA HIS A 119 -3.82 4.28 -19.77
C HIS A 119 -4.06 5.54 -18.92
N PHE A 120 -3.83 6.72 -19.50
CA PHE A 120 -3.96 8.02 -18.85
C PHE A 120 -5.19 8.76 -19.37
#